data_AF-A0A7S2Y6P8-F1
#
_entry.id   AF-A0A7S2Y6P8-F1
#
_cell.length_a   1.000
_cell.length_b   1.000
_cell.length_c   1.000
_cell.angle_alpha   90.00
_cell.angle_beta   90.00
_cell.angle_gamma   90.00
#
_symmetry.space_group_name_H-M   'P 1'
#
loop_
_entity.id
_entity.type
_entity.pdbx_description
1 polymer ?
#
loop_
_entity_poly.entity_id
_entity_poly.type
_entity_poly.pdbx_seq_one_letter_code
_entity_poly.pdbx_strand_id
1 'polypeptide(L)'
;MHDEACTHYMGMIDQTTTGHSFLQRHLGVIPKVAWQLDPFGHSATQACLMTHKMGMNAIYFGRIDHEDLQLRQQEQRCEGLWNPTNPNNATIDPTVFFGLTGSYGGNYGPPSWDFMFDDLYVGEQGITPLTLLNETELYAKMENFLQLMAVQAQETRTNDVLLTMGSDFTYRKAESYFSNLDLLIHTVMLGQKWNLWNLTEIFQDQG
;
A
#
# COMPACT_ATOMS: atom_id res chain seq x y z
N MET A 1 -12.48 4.04 -8.31
CA MET A 1 -11.79 2.84 -8.82
C MET A 1 -12.65 2.26 -9.92
N HIS A 2 -12.09 1.95 -11.08
CA HIS A 2 -12.82 1.42 -12.24
C HIS A 2 -12.08 0.18 -12.75
N ASP A 3 -12.77 -0.72 -13.45
CA ASP A 3 -12.13 -1.83 -14.15
C ASP A 3 -11.22 -1.32 -15.29
N GLU A 4 -10.12 -2.02 -15.53
CA GLU A 4 -9.10 -1.66 -16.52
C GLU A 4 -9.12 -2.57 -17.76
N ALA A 5 -9.86 -3.69 -17.73
CA ALA A 5 -9.91 -4.64 -18.83
C ALA A 5 -11.11 -4.38 -19.78
N CYS A 6 -12.31 -4.20 -19.22
CA CYS A 6 -13.57 -4.08 -19.95
C CYS A 6 -14.13 -2.65 -19.92
N THR A 7 -13.26 -1.64 -19.94
CA THR A 7 -13.65 -0.23 -20.01
C THR A 7 -13.09 0.46 -21.25
N HIS A 8 -13.84 1.43 -21.77
CA HIS A 8 -13.35 2.31 -22.82
C HIS A 8 -12.68 3.54 -22.18
N TYR A 9 -11.56 4.00 -22.73
CA TYR A 9 -10.78 5.11 -22.15
C TYR A 9 -11.61 6.39 -21.93
N MET A 10 -12.61 6.66 -22.78
CA MET A 10 -13.53 7.77 -22.57
C MET A 10 -14.28 7.64 -21.23
N GLY A 11 -14.77 6.44 -20.89
CA GLY A 11 -15.43 6.20 -19.60
C GLY A 11 -14.47 6.36 -18.43
N MET A 12 -13.22 5.94 -18.58
CA MET A 12 -12.17 6.14 -17.57
C MET A 12 -11.91 7.63 -17.31
N ILE A 13 -11.83 8.44 -18.38
CA ILE A 13 -11.65 9.89 -18.32
C ILE A 13 -12.88 10.57 -17.69
N ASP A 14 -14.08 10.23 -18.14
CA ASP A 14 -15.32 10.88 -17.69
C ASP A 14 -15.55 10.68 -16.18
N GLN A 15 -15.40 9.44 -15.68
CA GLN A 15 -15.56 9.18 -14.25
C GLN A 15 -14.47 9.84 -13.40
N THR A 16 -13.22 9.88 -13.89
CA THR A 16 -12.11 10.56 -13.19
C THR A 16 -12.35 12.05 -13.12
N THR A 17 -12.73 12.65 -14.26
CA THR A 17 -13.02 14.08 -14.39
C THR A 17 -14.17 14.49 -13.48
N THR A 18 -15.21 13.66 -13.40
CA THR A 18 -16.36 13.89 -12.51
C THR A 18 -15.91 13.93 -11.06
N GLY A 19 -15.13 12.95 -10.60
CA GLY A 19 -14.61 12.90 -9.23
C GLY A 19 -13.65 14.06 -8.92
N HIS A 20 -12.69 14.34 -9.80
CA HIS A 20 -11.74 15.44 -9.62
C HIS A 20 -12.43 16.81 -9.60
N SER A 21 -13.41 17.03 -10.48
CA SER A 21 -14.19 18.28 -10.50
C SER A 21 -14.97 18.48 -9.20
N PHE A 22 -15.54 17.40 -8.65
CA PHE A 22 -16.21 17.43 -7.36
C PHE A 22 -15.24 17.80 -6.23
N LEU A 23 -14.10 17.11 -6.14
CA LEU A 23 -13.09 17.37 -5.11
C LEU A 23 -12.54 18.79 -5.19
N GLN A 24 -12.26 19.28 -6.39
CA GLN A 24 -11.78 20.64 -6.59
C GLN A 24 -12.83 21.68 -6.16
N ARG A 25 -14.09 21.49 -6.54
CA ARG A 25 -15.18 22.43 -6.23
C ARG A 25 -15.50 22.49 -4.74
N HIS A 26 -15.50 21.35 -4.07
CA HIS A 26 -16.01 21.24 -2.70
C HIS A 26 -14.92 21.22 -1.63
N LEU A 27 -13.73 20.72 -1.96
CA LEU A 27 -12.63 20.57 -1.01
C LEU A 27 -11.37 21.36 -1.42
N GLY A 28 -11.35 21.96 -2.62
CA GLY A 28 -10.20 22.72 -3.11
C GLY A 28 -8.96 21.88 -3.39
N VAL A 29 -9.11 20.56 -3.53
CA VAL A 29 -7.99 19.62 -3.67
C VAL A 29 -7.95 19.00 -5.07
N ILE A 30 -6.74 18.72 -5.55
CA ILE A 30 -6.50 17.99 -6.79
C ILE A 30 -5.64 16.78 -6.45
N PRO A 31 -6.20 15.54 -6.50
CA PRO A 31 -5.43 14.33 -6.25
C PRO A 31 -4.20 14.23 -7.15
N LYS A 32 -3.11 13.72 -6.58
CA LYS A 32 -1.82 13.51 -7.28
C LYS A 32 -1.37 12.05 -7.29
N VAL A 33 -2.07 11.18 -6.58
CA VAL A 33 -1.74 9.76 -6.48
C VAL A 33 -2.98 8.96 -6.82
N ALA A 34 -2.85 8.02 -7.74
CA ALA A 34 -3.89 7.10 -8.13
C ALA A 34 -3.83 5.83 -7.26
N TRP A 35 -5.00 5.25 -6.99
CA TRP A 35 -5.16 4.12 -6.08
C TRP A 35 -6.09 3.08 -6.73
N GLN A 36 -5.52 2.01 -7.27
CA GLN A 36 -6.17 0.95 -8.06
C GLN A 36 -5.94 -0.42 -7.42
N LEU A 37 -6.48 -0.61 -6.22
CA LEU A 37 -6.22 -1.82 -5.43
C LEU A 37 -6.83 -3.09 -5.99
N ASP A 38 -8.05 -2.98 -6.50
CA ASP A 38 -8.94 -4.11 -6.77
C ASP A 38 -9.33 -4.37 -8.24
N PRO A 39 -8.88 -3.63 -9.28
CA PRO A 39 -9.00 -4.11 -10.65
C PRO A 39 -8.26 -5.43 -10.87
N PHE A 40 -8.84 -6.35 -11.64
CA PHE A 40 -8.25 -7.67 -11.90
C PHE A 40 -7.23 -7.61 -13.05
N GLY A 41 -6.06 -7.03 -12.74
CA GLY A 41 -5.02 -6.71 -13.71
C GLY A 41 -5.06 -5.24 -14.14
N HIS A 42 -3.95 -4.76 -14.70
CA HIS A 42 -3.73 -3.34 -14.97
C HIS A 42 -3.37 -3.06 -16.43
N SER A 43 -3.85 -1.93 -16.94
CA SER A 43 -3.75 -1.57 -18.36
C SER A 43 -2.72 -0.47 -18.62
N ALA A 44 -2.02 -0.54 -19.75
CA ALA A 44 -1.18 0.57 -20.21
C ALA A 44 -1.98 1.87 -20.41
N THR A 45 -3.27 1.76 -20.76
CA THR A 45 -4.18 2.91 -20.85
C THR A 45 -4.30 3.64 -19.52
N GLN A 46 -4.51 2.91 -18.42
CA GLN A 46 -4.59 3.50 -17.08
C GLN A 46 -3.29 4.22 -16.71
N ALA A 47 -2.14 3.58 -16.94
CA ALA A 47 -0.85 4.23 -16.70
C ALA A 47 -0.65 5.49 -17.54
N CYS A 48 -1.09 5.49 -18.80
CA CYS A 48 -1.03 6.67 -19.68
C CYS A 48 -1.89 7.84 -19.15
N LEU A 49 -3.06 7.53 -18.58
CA LEU A 49 -3.94 8.52 -17.96
C LEU A 49 -3.43 9.01 -16.59
N MET A 50 -2.51 8.29 -15.96
CA MET A 50 -1.95 8.61 -14.64
C MET A 50 -0.51 9.15 -14.70
N THR A 51 -0.06 9.61 -15.86
CA THR A 51 1.29 10.19 -16.00
C THR A 51 1.39 11.57 -15.33
N HIS A 52 2.62 12.00 -15.05
CA HIS A 52 2.93 13.37 -14.59
C HIS A 52 2.35 14.47 -15.51
N LYS A 53 2.16 14.18 -16.80
CA LYS A 53 1.52 15.08 -17.76
C LYS A 53 0.03 15.28 -17.51
N MET A 54 -0.63 14.25 -16.99
CA MET A 54 -2.01 14.32 -16.53
C MET A 54 -2.10 14.86 -15.08
N GLY A 55 -0.97 15.33 -14.54
CA GLY A 55 -0.88 15.93 -13.22
C GLY A 55 -0.82 14.91 -12.08
N MET A 56 -0.50 13.65 -12.37
CA MET A 56 -0.42 12.55 -11.40
C MET A 56 1.02 12.10 -11.20
N ASN A 57 1.45 11.90 -9.96
CA ASN A 57 2.83 11.57 -9.61
C ASN A 57 3.05 10.06 -9.51
N ALA A 58 2.04 9.33 -9.04
CA ALA A 58 2.16 7.91 -8.75
C ALA A 58 0.83 7.17 -8.94
N ILE A 59 0.93 5.86 -9.16
CA ILE A 59 -0.18 4.91 -9.10
C ILE A 59 0.21 3.74 -8.20
N TYR A 60 -0.67 3.36 -7.28
CA TYR A 60 -0.48 2.15 -6.47
C TYR A 60 -1.59 1.15 -6.77
N PHE A 61 -1.22 -0.12 -6.83
CA PHE A 61 -2.15 -1.20 -7.15
C PHE A 61 -1.80 -2.52 -6.47
N GLY A 62 -2.81 -3.37 -6.30
CA GLY A 62 -2.67 -4.63 -5.55
C GLY A 62 -2.50 -5.85 -6.45
N ARG A 63 -3.36 -6.00 -7.46
CA ARG A 63 -3.52 -7.29 -8.17
C ARG A 63 -2.60 -7.42 -9.38
N ILE A 64 -1.60 -8.27 -9.27
CA ILE A 64 -0.75 -8.70 -10.39
C ILE A 64 -0.74 -10.23 -10.49
N ASP A 65 -0.21 -10.75 -11.59
CA ASP A 65 0.00 -12.19 -11.69
C ASP A 65 0.96 -12.68 -10.59
N HIS A 66 0.68 -13.85 -10.04
CA HIS A 66 1.42 -14.43 -8.93
C HIS A 66 2.86 -14.83 -9.28
N GLU A 67 3.15 -15.25 -10.52
CA GLU A 67 4.52 -15.55 -10.96
C GLU A 67 5.30 -14.25 -11.17
N ASP A 68 4.69 -13.22 -11.76
CA ASP A 68 5.29 -11.88 -11.87
C ASP A 68 5.54 -11.28 -10.47
N LEU A 69 4.62 -11.48 -9.53
CA LEU A 69 4.79 -11.01 -8.16
C LEU A 69 6.01 -11.63 -7.50
N GLN A 70 6.12 -12.96 -7.53
CA GLN A 70 7.23 -13.67 -6.92
C GLN A 70 8.58 -13.21 -7.50
N LEU A 71 8.64 -13.01 -8.82
CA LEU A 71 9.84 -12.48 -9.48
C LEU A 71 10.17 -11.06 -9.00
N ARG A 72 9.17 -10.19 -8.89
CA ARG A 72 9.37 -8.81 -8.43
C ARG A 72 9.84 -8.71 -7.00
N GLN A 73 9.34 -9.55 -6.10
CA GLN A 73 9.80 -9.61 -4.73
C GLN A 73 11.28 -10.01 -4.67
N GLN A 74 11.67 -11.04 -5.43
CA GLN A 74 13.06 -11.50 -5.52
C GLN A 74 14.01 -10.46 -6.14
N GLU A 75 13.52 -9.68 -7.11
CA GLU A 75 14.34 -8.71 -7.85
C GLU A 75 14.23 -7.28 -7.32
N GLN A 76 13.54 -7.04 -6.20
CA GLN A 76 13.29 -5.69 -5.65
C GLN A 76 12.63 -4.76 -6.69
N ARG A 77 11.56 -5.26 -7.32
CA ARG A 77 10.81 -4.61 -8.42
C ARG A 77 9.32 -4.46 -8.11
N CYS A 78 8.96 -4.46 -6.82
CA CYS A 78 7.62 -4.13 -6.34
C CYS A 78 7.29 -2.63 -6.47
N GLU A 79 8.28 -1.81 -6.80
CA GLU A 79 8.13 -0.40 -7.13
C GLU A 79 9.02 -0.01 -8.32
N GLY A 80 8.69 1.08 -8.99
CA GLY A 80 9.53 1.61 -10.04
C GLY A 80 8.82 2.59 -10.97
N LEU A 81 9.35 2.68 -12.19
CA LEU A 81 8.87 3.57 -13.23
C LEU A 81 8.15 2.75 -14.30
N TRP A 82 6.88 3.07 -14.55
CA TRP A 82 6.09 2.46 -15.61
C TRP A 82 5.99 3.43 -16.79
N ASN A 83 6.56 3.04 -17.92
CA ASN A 83 6.34 3.70 -19.20
C ASN A 83 5.24 2.94 -19.98
N PRO A 84 4.06 3.55 -20.19
CA PRO A 84 2.94 2.90 -20.89
C PRO A 84 3.08 2.93 -22.42
N THR A 85 4.10 3.58 -22.95
CA THR A 85 4.32 3.75 -24.40
C THR A 85 5.55 2.97 -24.86
N ASN A 86 5.65 2.76 -26.18
CA ASN A 86 6.87 2.21 -26.75
C ASN A 86 8.01 3.25 -26.62
N PRO A 87 9.12 2.93 -25.92
CA PRO A 87 10.23 3.87 -25.71
C PRO A 87 10.87 4.32 -27.03
N ASN A 88 10.72 3.57 -28.12
CA ASN A 88 11.28 3.90 -29.43
C ASN A 88 10.44 4.92 -30.23
N ASN A 89 9.21 5.25 -29.78
CA ASN A 89 8.29 6.13 -30.48
C ASN A 89 7.87 7.37 -29.67
N ALA A 90 8.42 7.56 -28.47
CA ALA A 90 8.04 8.65 -27.60
C ALA A 90 8.96 9.86 -27.80
N THR A 91 8.43 10.95 -28.35
CA THR A 91 9.10 12.26 -28.37
C THR A 91 9.16 12.91 -26.97
N ILE A 92 8.41 12.37 -26.00
CA ILE A 92 8.37 12.84 -24.62
C ILE A 92 8.18 11.64 -23.70
N ASP A 93 8.96 11.57 -22.63
CA ASP A 93 8.84 10.54 -21.59
C ASP A 93 7.46 10.62 -20.90
N PRO A 94 6.58 9.61 -20.99
CA PRO A 94 5.28 9.56 -20.33
C PRO A 94 5.32 8.61 -19.12
N THR A 95 6.39 8.62 -18.34
CA THR A 95 6.53 7.73 -17.19
C THR A 95 5.67 8.17 -16.00
N VAL A 96 5.22 7.18 -15.21
CA VAL A 96 4.60 7.33 -13.89
C VAL A 96 5.32 6.42 -12.88
N PHE A 97 5.44 6.86 -11.63
CA PHE A 97 5.89 5.97 -10.55
C PHE A 97 4.78 4.97 -10.22
N PHE A 98 5.14 3.69 -10.04
CA PHE A 98 4.22 2.70 -9.52
C PHE A 98 4.76 2.02 -8.27
N GLY A 99 3.86 1.56 -7.41
CA GLY A 99 4.17 0.69 -6.28
C GLY A 99 3.07 -0.33 -6.02
N LEU A 100 3.45 -1.53 -5.61
CA LEU A 100 2.50 -2.54 -5.16
C LEU A 100 1.97 -2.22 -3.75
N THR A 101 0.75 -2.65 -3.44
CA THR A 101 0.12 -2.49 -2.11
C THR A 101 0.07 -3.80 -1.33
N GLY A 102 -0.49 -3.79 -0.11
CA GLY A 102 -0.81 -5.00 0.64
C GLY A 102 0.41 -5.77 1.10
N SER A 103 1.43 -5.06 1.58
CA SER A 103 2.74 -5.62 1.87
C SER A 103 3.34 -6.41 0.71
N TYR A 104 3.09 -5.91 -0.51
CA TYR A 104 3.46 -6.54 -1.77
C TYR A 104 2.91 -7.96 -1.96
N GLY A 105 1.93 -8.40 -1.17
CA GLY A 105 1.35 -9.74 -1.26
C GLY A 105 0.24 -9.92 -2.32
N GLY A 106 0.12 -9.01 -3.29
CA GLY A 106 -0.92 -9.09 -4.33
C GLY A 106 -2.32 -8.66 -3.85
N ASN A 107 -2.40 -7.88 -2.77
CA ASN A 107 -3.65 -7.45 -2.14
C ASN A 107 -3.51 -6.01 -1.58
N TYR A 108 -4.35 -5.62 -0.63
CA TYR A 108 -4.39 -4.28 -0.01
C TYR A 108 -4.61 -4.32 1.51
N GLY A 109 -4.39 -5.49 2.10
CA GLY A 109 -4.50 -5.75 3.53
C GLY A 109 -3.32 -5.23 4.36
N PRO A 110 -3.41 -5.31 5.70
CA PRO A 110 -2.26 -5.12 6.58
C PRO A 110 -1.21 -6.23 6.38
N PRO A 111 0.00 -6.07 6.94
CA PRO A 111 1.10 -7.03 6.75
C PRO A 111 0.78 -8.46 7.19
N SER A 112 -0.14 -8.60 8.16
CA SER A 112 -0.77 -9.87 8.54
C SER A 112 -2.16 -9.56 9.08
N TRP A 113 -3.07 -10.55 9.01
CA TRP A 113 -4.41 -10.47 9.61
C TRP A 113 -4.36 -10.17 11.11
N ASP A 114 -3.27 -10.51 11.81
CA ASP A 114 -3.07 -10.16 13.22
C ASP A 114 -3.04 -8.64 13.48
N PHE A 115 -2.81 -7.83 12.44
CA PHE A 115 -2.81 -6.38 12.47
C PHE A 115 -4.08 -5.77 11.85
N MET A 116 -5.14 -6.57 11.67
CA MET A 116 -6.45 -6.09 11.29
C MET A 116 -7.25 -5.64 12.52
N PHE A 117 -7.27 -4.34 12.79
CA PHE A 117 -7.84 -3.77 14.03
C PHE A 117 -9.30 -3.31 13.92
N ASP A 118 -10.00 -3.71 12.85
CA ASP A 118 -11.40 -3.40 12.66
C ASP A 118 -12.30 -4.38 13.44
N ASP A 119 -13.40 -3.86 13.98
CA ASP A 119 -14.34 -4.62 14.81
C ASP A 119 -15.08 -5.74 14.05
N LEU A 120 -15.09 -5.71 12.72
CA LEU A 120 -15.52 -6.85 11.89
C LEU A 120 -14.71 -8.11 12.14
N TYR A 121 -13.42 -7.95 12.41
CA TYR A 121 -12.45 -9.05 12.44
C TYR A 121 -12.04 -9.38 13.88
N VAL A 122 -12.05 -8.37 14.76
CA VAL A 122 -11.87 -8.53 16.20
C VAL A 122 -13.03 -9.33 16.78
N GLY A 123 -12.74 -10.54 17.28
CA GLY A 123 -13.74 -11.47 17.82
C GLY A 123 -14.13 -12.57 16.83
N GLU A 124 -14.75 -12.24 15.70
CA GLU A 124 -15.23 -13.26 14.72
C GLU A 124 -14.09 -14.11 14.13
N GLN A 125 -12.90 -13.52 13.96
CA GLN A 125 -11.72 -14.18 13.41
C GLN A 125 -10.64 -14.45 14.48
N GLY A 126 -10.97 -14.26 15.77
CA GLY A 126 -10.05 -14.48 16.87
C GLY A 126 -8.91 -13.46 17.01
N ILE A 127 -8.96 -12.34 16.27
CA ILE A 127 -7.92 -11.30 16.35
C ILE A 127 -8.10 -10.51 17.64
N THR A 128 -7.04 -10.43 18.44
CA THR A 128 -7.01 -9.64 19.68
C THR A 128 -6.35 -8.27 19.41
N PRO A 129 -7.05 -7.15 19.68
CA PRO A 129 -6.51 -5.80 19.61
C PRO A 129 -5.28 -5.65 20.51
N LEU A 130 -4.30 -4.86 20.06
CA LEU A 130 -3.12 -4.50 20.84
C LEU A 130 -3.49 -3.87 22.18
N THR A 131 -4.57 -3.09 22.22
CA THR A 131 -5.04 -2.39 23.44
C THR A 131 -5.54 -3.34 24.53
N LEU A 132 -5.72 -4.63 24.23
CA LEU A 132 -6.16 -5.65 25.20
C LEU A 132 -5.04 -6.61 25.60
N LEU A 133 -3.85 -6.48 25.01
CA LEU A 133 -2.71 -7.35 25.29
C LEU A 133 -1.99 -6.92 26.56
N ASN A 134 -1.43 -7.89 27.28
CA ASN A 134 -0.46 -7.60 28.33
C ASN A 134 0.91 -7.25 27.72
N GLU A 135 1.86 -6.80 28.55
CA GLU A 135 3.18 -6.33 28.10
C GLU A 135 3.96 -7.41 27.32
N THR A 136 3.93 -8.66 27.79
CA THR A 136 4.64 -9.78 27.14
C THR A 136 4.05 -10.10 25.77
N GLU A 137 2.72 -10.15 25.68
CA GLU A 137 2.00 -10.39 24.42
C GLU A 137 2.21 -9.24 23.42
N LEU A 138 2.15 -7.99 23.90
CA LEU A 138 2.39 -6.81 23.08
C LEU A 138 3.82 -6.82 22.53
N TYR A 139 4.81 -7.11 23.38
CA TYR A 139 6.21 -7.21 22.96
C TYR A 139 6.41 -8.27 21.87
N ALA A 140 5.90 -9.48 22.07
CA ALA A 140 5.97 -10.56 21.07
C ALA A 140 5.27 -10.17 19.74
N LYS A 141 4.15 -9.46 19.82
CA LYS A 141 3.42 -8.98 18.64
C LYS A 141 4.18 -7.88 17.90
N MET A 142 4.93 -7.02 18.61
CA MET A 142 5.83 -6.05 17.98
C MET A 142 7.05 -6.71 17.33
N GLU A 143 7.61 -7.77 17.91
CA GLU A 143 8.68 -8.53 17.26
C GLU A 143 8.21 -9.16 15.95
N ASN A 144 7.01 -9.76 15.94
CA ASN A 144 6.41 -10.27 14.71
C ASN A 144 6.18 -9.15 13.68
N PHE A 145 5.64 -8.00 14.10
CA PHE A 145 5.47 -6.85 13.23
C PHE A 145 6.79 -6.44 12.57
N LEU A 146 7.85 -6.26 13.37
CA LEU A 146 9.16 -5.85 12.88
C LEU A 146 9.77 -6.86 11.90
N GLN A 147 9.55 -8.16 12.12
CA GLN A 147 9.97 -9.20 11.18
C GLN A 147 9.21 -9.11 9.85
N LEU A 148 7.89 -8.91 9.87
CA LEU A 148 7.10 -8.70 8.64
C LEU A 148 7.57 -7.46 7.88
N MET A 149 7.91 -6.39 8.60
CA MET A 149 8.45 -5.17 8.01
C MET A 149 9.83 -5.40 7.41
N ALA A 150 10.69 -6.18 8.06
CA ALA A 150 12.01 -6.52 7.52
C ALA A 150 11.91 -7.31 6.21
N VAL A 151 10.99 -8.28 6.12
CA VAL A 151 10.71 -9.02 4.88
C VAL A 151 10.22 -8.07 3.79
N GLN A 152 9.23 -7.23 4.08
CA GLN A 152 8.72 -6.28 3.09
C GLN A 152 9.79 -5.25 2.66
N ALA A 153 10.67 -4.84 3.58
CA ALA A 153 11.78 -3.93 3.29
C ALA A 153 12.79 -4.53 2.31
N GLN A 154 12.97 -5.86 2.29
CA GLN A 154 13.85 -6.54 1.34
C GLN A 154 13.28 -6.58 -0.08
N GLU A 155 11.99 -6.30 -0.26
CA GLU A 155 11.30 -6.32 -1.56
C GLU A 155 11.20 -4.91 -2.19
N THR A 156 11.60 -3.87 -1.46
CA THR A 156 11.66 -2.47 -1.92
C THR A 156 13.11 -2.05 -2.18
N ARG A 157 13.32 -0.98 -2.95
CA ARG A 157 14.67 -0.47 -3.28
C ARG A 157 15.17 0.58 -2.31
N THR A 158 14.26 1.16 -1.53
CA THR A 158 14.52 2.30 -0.66
C THR A 158 14.39 1.89 0.80
N ASN A 159 14.70 2.82 1.70
CA ASN A 159 14.48 2.61 3.14
C ASN A 159 13.05 2.98 3.57
N ASP A 160 12.15 3.14 2.61
CA ASP A 160 10.76 3.55 2.82
C ASP A 160 9.83 2.42 2.38
N VAL A 161 8.93 2.01 3.27
CA VAL A 161 7.97 0.93 3.04
C VAL A 161 6.56 1.46 3.18
N LEU A 162 5.71 1.18 2.19
CA LEU A 162 4.29 1.51 2.24
C LEU A 162 3.52 0.42 2.99
N LEU A 163 2.75 0.83 4.00
CA LEU A 163 1.86 -0.06 4.76
C LEU A 163 0.40 0.30 4.50
N THR A 164 -0.36 -0.68 4.02
CA THR A 164 -1.81 -0.57 3.85
C THR A 164 -2.52 -1.14 5.06
N MET A 165 -2.96 -0.29 5.97
CA MET A 165 -3.64 -0.72 7.19
C MET A 165 -5.14 -0.67 7.00
N GLY A 166 -5.74 -1.68 6.38
CA GLY A 166 -7.18 -1.73 6.12
C GLY A 166 -7.58 -2.91 5.24
N SER A 167 -8.87 -3.03 4.95
CA SER A 167 -9.46 -4.02 4.03
C SER A 167 -10.88 -3.57 3.65
N ASP A 168 -11.62 -4.43 2.97
CA ASP A 168 -13.01 -4.23 2.56
C ASP A 168 -13.87 -3.73 3.72
N PHE A 169 -14.44 -2.54 3.53
CA PHE A 169 -15.38 -1.89 4.46
C PHE A 169 -14.88 -1.74 5.91
N THR A 170 -13.56 -1.76 6.12
CA THR A 170 -12.94 -1.42 7.40
C THR A 170 -13.08 0.06 7.74
N TYR A 171 -12.67 0.44 8.96
CA TYR A 171 -12.83 1.75 9.58
C TYR A 171 -14.28 2.12 9.94
N ARG A 172 -15.18 1.13 10.13
CA ARG A 172 -16.56 1.39 10.60
C ARG A 172 -16.56 2.05 11.98
N LYS A 173 -15.67 1.58 12.85
CA LYS A 173 -15.31 2.22 14.12
C LYS A 173 -13.85 2.64 14.10
N ALA A 174 -13.56 3.69 13.33
CA ALA A 174 -12.21 4.20 13.11
C ALA A 174 -11.40 4.44 14.40
N GLU A 175 -12.04 4.88 15.49
CA GLU A 175 -11.40 5.05 16.81
C GLU A 175 -10.69 3.78 17.31
N SER A 176 -11.31 2.60 17.13
CA SER A 176 -10.71 1.33 17.52
C SER A 176 -9.46 1.05 16.70
N TYR A 177 -9.54 1.28 15.40
CA TYR A 177 -8.42 1.06 14.49
C TYR A 177 -7.25 2.00 14.82
N PHE A 178 -7.52 3.30 14.95
CA PHE A 178 -6.51 4.32 15.27
C PHE A 178 -5.89 4.12 16.65
N SER A 179 -6.66 3.72 17.67
CA SER A 179 -6.10 3.45 19.01
C SER A 179 -5.06 2.33 18.99
N ASN A 180 -5.25 1.31 18.14
CA ASN A 180 -4.26 0.24 17.96
C ASN A 180 -3.06 0.71 17.12
N LEU A 181 -3.27 1.53 16.09
CA LEU A 181 -2.16 2.12 15.33
C LEU A 181 -1.29 3.04 16.20
N ASP A 182 -1.90 3.88 17.03
CA ASP A 182 -1.19 4.75 17.97
C ASP A 182 -0.35 3.93 18.94
N LEU A 183 -0.91 2.86 19.51
CA LEU A 183 -0.17 1.96 20.40
C LEU A 183 0.98 1.25 19.68
N LEU A 184 0.76 0.78 18.43
CA LEU A 184 1.81 0.16 17.61
C LEU A 184 2.97 1.14 17.38
N ILE A 185 2.68 2.33 16.88
CA ILE A 185 3.68 3.38 16.60
C ILE A 185 4.42 3.75 17.88
N HIS A 186 3.68 4.01 18.96
CA HIS A 186 4.25 4.39 20.24
C HIS A 186 5.18 3.31 20.79
N THR A 187 4.77 2.05 20.73
CA THR A 187 5.55 0.92 21.27
C THR A 187 6.84 0.74 20.48
N VAL A 188 6.78 0.74 19.14
CA VAL A 188 7.97 0.65 18.28
C VAL A 188 8.93 1.81 18.53
N MET A 189 8.43 3.05 18.59
CA MET A 189 9.26 4.23 18.86
C MET A 189 9.91 4.20 20.25
N LEU A 190 9.19 3.75 21.28
CA LEU A 190 9.76 3.58 22.61
C LEU A 190 10.81 2.47 22.62
N GLY A 191 10.55 1.34 21.97
CA GLY A 191 11.51 0.24 21.91
C GLY A 191 12.79 0.63 21.19
N GLN A 192 12.72 1.44 20.13
CA GLN A 192 13.91 2.03 19.52
C GLN A 192 14.63 2.99 20.49
N LYS A 193 13.89 3.90 21.15
CA LYS A 193 14.46 4.87 22.10
C LYS A 193 15.20 4.20 23.26
N TRP A 194 14.68 3.07 23.74
CA TRP A 194 15.25 2.32 24.87
C TRP A 194 16.13 1.15 24.44
N ASN A 195 16.45 1.03 23.15
CA ASN A 195 17.25 -0.07 22.58
C ASN A 195 16.70 -1.47 22.91
N LEU A 196 15.38 -1.61 23.01
CA LEU A 196 14.72 -2.93 23.07
C LEU A 196 14.87 -3.68 21.74
N TRP A 197 14.84 -2.94 20.63
CA TRP A 197 15.07 -3.46 19.29
C TRP A 197 16.14 -2.65 18.58
N ASN A 198 17.10 -3.35 18.00
CA ASN A 198 18.06 -2.74 17.08
C ASN A 198 17.46 -2.73 15.67
N LEU A 199 16.72 -1.67 15.35
CA LEU A 199 16.07 -1.55 14.04
C LEU A 199 17.09 -1.61 12.89
N THR A 200 18.30 -1.08 13.08
CA THR A 200 19.35 -1.16 12.06
C THR A 200 19.74 -2.60 11.76
N GLU A 201 19.86 -3.46 12.78
CA GLU A 201 20.13 -4.90 12.57
C GLU A 201 18.92 -5.64 11.97
N ILE A 202 17.70 -5.31 12.41
CA ILE A 202 16.47 -5.94 11.93
C ILE A 202 16.26 -5.69 10.43
N PHE A 203 16.56 -4.47 9.98
CA PHE A 203 16.38 -4.03 8.60
C PHE A 203 17.66 -4.10 7.75
N GLN A 204 18.78 -4.57 8.29
CA GLN A 204 19.99 -4.82 7.50
C GLN A 204 19.79 -6.07 6.64
N ASP A 205 20.30 -6.02 5.40
CA ASP A 205 20.28 -7.10 4.40
C ASP A 205 20.46 -8.47 5.05
N GLN A 206 19.43 -9.32 4.98
CA GLN A 206 19.57 -10.75 5.26
C GLN A 206 20.07 -11.55 4.05
N GLY A 207 20.51 -10.88 2.98
CA GLY A 207 21.15 -11.50 1.82
C GLY A 207 20.70 -10.91 0.50
#